data_AF-A0A971JAL6-F1
#
_entry.id   AF-A0A971JAL6-F1
#
_cell.length_a   1.000
_cell.length_b   1.000
_cell.length_c   1.000
_cell.angle_alpha   90.00
_cell.angle_beta   90.00
_cell.angle_gamma   90.00
#
_symmetry.space_group_name_H-M   'P 1'
#
loop_
_entity.id
_entity.type
_entity.pdbx_description
1 polymer ?
#
loop_
_entity_poly.entity_id
_entity_poly.type
_entity_poly.pdbx_seq_one_letter_code
_entity_poly.pdbx_strand_id
1 'polypeptide(L)'
;TAEAELATLTDRRADLDADLAAARGAAAEGERDLAVARKSYLSGAADAEVIHGAQTRLDHLQARHRHLADLAAGLDGEVTTARKRADRARREADRARELAFRALRSDLIASLPGDVVEALLDVAVADEFPPLPWHDFARAAEFILDRPDLRDIRQVSSRRSALGARYGLD
;
A
#
# COMPACT_ATOMS: atom_id res chain seq x y z
N THR A 1 0.60 -10.79 -3.15
CA THR A 1 2.01 -10.33 -3.26
C THR A 1 2.33 -9.43 -2.09
N ALA A 2 3.61 -9.10 -1.85
CA ALA A 2 4.00 -8.19 -0.75
C ALA A 2 3.33 -6.81 -0.85
N GLU A 3 3.06 -6.33 -2.06
CA GLU A 3 2.31 -5.09 -2.29
C GLU A 3 0.83 -5.20 -1.96
N ALA A 4 0.18 -6.32 -2.30
CA ALA A 4 -1.21 -6.58 -1.93
C ALA A 4 -1.38 -6.65 -0.41
N GLU A 5 -0.43 -7.27 0.29
CA GLU A 5 -0.43 -7.32 1.76
C GLU A 5 -0.26 -5.91 2.37
N LEU A 6 0.66 -5.10 1.83
CA LEU A 6 0.83 -3.71 2.25
C LEU A 6 -0.46 -2.90 2.04
N ALA A 7 -1.15 -3.08 0.91
CA ALA A 7 -2.41 -2.42 0.63
C ALA A 7 -3.48 -2.79 1.68
N THR A 8 -3.68 -4.09 1.93
CA THR A 8 -4.65 -4.56 2.94
C THR A 8 -4.36 -4.02 4.34
N LEU A 9 -3.08 -3.99 4.75
CA LEU A 9 -2.70 -3.46 6.06
C LEU A 9 -2.89 -1.93 6.14
N THR A 10 -2.66 -1.23 5.04
CA THR A 10 -2.88 0.23 4.95
C THR A 10 -4.36 0.57 5.03
N ASP A 11 -5.22 -0.18 4.34
CA ASP A 11 -6.68 -0.01 4.39
C ASP A 11 -7.19 -0.27 5.82
N ARG A 12 -6.76 -1.38 6.43
CA ARG A 12 -7.10 -1.69 7.82
C ARG A 12 -6.63 -0.61 8.80
N ARG A 13 -5.50 0.04 8.51
CA ARG A 13 -4.99 1.14 9.34
C ARG A 13 -5.86 2.38 9.23
N ALA A 14 -6.34 2.69 8.03
CA ALA A 14 -7.25 3.79 7.77
C ALA A 14 -8.62 3.58 8.46
N ASP A 15 -9.15 2.36 8.41
CA ASP A 15 -10.38 2.00 9.12
C ASP A 15 -10.21 2.18 10.64
N LEU A 16 -9.08 1.75 11.19
CA LEU A 16 -8.77 1.89 12.61
C LEU A 16 -8.58 3.35 13.04
N ASP A 17 -8.05 4.20 12.16
CA ASP A 17 -7.99 5.66 12.39
C ASP A 17 -9.39 6.29 12.48
N ALA A 18 -10.32 5.84 11.64
CA ALA A 18 -11.71 6.29 11.71
C ALA A 18 -12.37 5.86 13.04
N ASP A 19 -12.14 4.61 13.46
CA ASP A 19 -12.63 4.11 14.75
C ASP A 19 -12.04 4.85 15.95
N LEU A 20 -10.74 5.18 15.90
CA LEU A 20 -10.07 5.99 16.91
C LEU A 20 -10.65 7.40 17.01
N ALA A 21 -10.90 8.04 15.86
CA ALA A 21 -11.52 9.36 15.82
C ALA A 21 -12.93 9.32 16.44
N ALA A 22 -13.73 8.30 16.11
CA ALA A 22 -15.05 8.10 16.70
C ALA A 22 -14.98 7.86 18.21
N ALA A 23 -14.06 7.01 18.68
CA ALA A 23 -13.87 6.71 20.11
C ALA A 23 -13.42 7.95 20.89
N ARG A 24 -12.53 8.77 20.31
CA ARG A 24 -12.09 10.04 20.91
C ARG A 24 -13.26 11.03 21.01
N GLY A 25 -14.08 11.13 19.97
CA GLY A 25 -15.29 11.95 19.97
C GLY A 25 -16.26 11.53 21.06
N ALA A 26 -16.52 10.22 21.19
CA ALA A 26 -17.39 9.68 22.23
C ALA A 26 -16.85 9.92 23.64
N ALA A 27 -15.54 9.77 23.87
CA ALA A 27 -14.93 10.08 25.16
C ALA A 27 -15.09 11.57 25.53
N ALA A 28 -14.89 12.48 24.57
CA ALA A 28 -15.11 13.91 24.77
C ALA A 28 -16.57 14.26 25.07
N GLU A 29 -17.53 13.54 24.47
CA GLU A 29 -18.95 13.66 24.80
C GLU A 29 -19.23 13.15 26.23
N GLY A 30 -18.67 12.00 26.61
CA GLY A 30 -18.78 11.48 27.98
C GLY A 30 -18.20 12.42 29.04
N GLU A 31 -17.13 13.16 28.73
CA GLU A 31 -16.59 14.20 29.61
C GLU A 31 -17.58 15.36 29.81
N ARG A 32 -18.29 15.75 28.76
CA ARG A 32 -19.36 16.78 28.86
C ARG A 32 -20.53 16.26 29.68
N ASP A 33 -20.96 15.02 29.45
CA ASP A 33 -22.05 14.40 30.21
C ASP A 33 -21.71 14.34 31.70
N LEU A 34 -20.48 13.95 32.04
CA LEU A 34 -20.01 13.96 33.42
C LEU A 34 -19.98 15.38 34.01
N ALA A 35 -19.56 16.39 33.24
CA ALA A 35 -19.57 17.77 33.69
C ALA A 35 -21.01 18.27 33.95
N VAL A 36 -21.97 17.91 33.10
CA VAL A 36 -23.39 18.21 33.29
C VAL A 36 -23.94 17.52 34.53
N ALA A 37 -23.67 16.21 34.71
CA ALA A 37 -24.10 15.46 35.90
C ALA A 37 -23.55 16.07 37.20
N ARG A 38 -22.27 16.46 37.21
CA ARG A 38 -21.64 17.14 38.34
C ARG A 38 -22.30 18.49 38.64
N LYS A 39 -22.60 19.28 37.61
CA LYS A 39 -23.29 20.57 37.77
C LYS A 39 -24.68 20.37 38.38
N SER A 40 -25.45 19.41 37.89
CA SER A 40 -26.80 19.11 38.39
C SER A 40 -26.79 18.62 39.84
N TYR A 41 -25.81 17.80 40.21
CA TYR A 41 -25.63 17.37 41.61
C TYR A 41 -25.32 18.54 42.54
N LEU A 42 -24.40 19.42 42.14
CA LEU A 42 -24.05 20.61 42.94
C LEU A 42 -25.22 21.60 43.09
N SER A 43 -26.13 21.64 42.11
CA SER A 43 -27.37 22.42 42.21
C SER A 43 -28.51 21.71 42.96
N GLY A 44 -28.30 20.48 43.45
CA GLY A 44 -29.31 19.67 44.13
C GLY A 44 -30.40 19.11 43.20
N ALA A 45 -30.18 19.13 41.90
CA ALA A 45 -31.13 18.68 40.87
C ALA A 45 -30.91 17.22 40.42
N ALA A 46 -29.85 16.57 40.90
CA ALA A 46 -29.54 15.18 40.60
C ALA A 46 -28.85 14.51 41.80
N ASP A 47 -29.01 13.19 41.91
CA ASP A 47 -28.40 12.39 42.96
C ASP A 47 -27.01 11.87 42.56
N ALA A 48 -26.25 11.41 43.56
CA ALA A 48 -24.89 10.90 43.38
C ALA A 48 -24.80 9.72 42.39
N GLU A 49 -25.87 8.92 42.26
CA GLU A 49 -25.95 7.83 41.29
C GLU A 49 -25.81 8.30 39.84
N VAL A 50 -26.32 9.49 39.50
CA VAL A 50 -26.22 10.06 38.15
C VAL A 50 -24.77 10.41 37.80
N ILE A 51 -24.01 10.94 38.76
CA ILE A 51 -22.57 11.16 38.58
C ILE A 51 -21.86 9.82 38.41
N HIS A 52 -22.14 8.85 39.28
CA HIS A 52 -21.45 7.56 39.24
C HIS A 52 -21.68 6.81 37.92
N GLY A 53 -22.91 6.85 37.40
CA GLY A 53 -23.23 6.30 36.07
C GLY A 53 -22.48 7.02 34.94
N ALA A 54 -22.42 8.35 34.97
CA ALA A 54 -21.68 9.13 33.98
C ALA A 54 -20.17 8.87 34.05
N GLN A 55 -19.59 8.73 35.25
CA GLN A 55 -18.18 8.35 35.43
C GLN A 55 -17.89 6.96 34.89
N THR A 56 -18.70 5.97 35.25
CA THR A 56 -18.53 4.59 34.78
C THR A 56 -18.58 4.49 33.26
N ARG A 57 -19.51 5.24 32.64
CA ARG A 57 -19.60 5.34 31.17
C ARG A 57 -18.36 5.98 30.57
N LEU A 58 -17.86 7.08 31.15
CA LEU A 58 -16.65 7.74 30.68
C LEU A 58 -15.43 6.81 30.79
N ASP A 59 -15.27 6.10 31.90
CA ASP A 59 -14.18 5.16 32.11
C ASP A 59 -14.18 4.06 31.02
N HIS A 60 -15.36 3.55 30.67
CA HIS A 60 -15.50 2.58 29.59
C HIS A 60 -15.12 3.15 28.21
N LEU A 61 -15.55 4.38 27.90
CA LEU A 61 -15.21 5.06 26.66
C LEU A 61 -13.71 5.34 26.54
N GLN A 62 -13.08 5.77 27.63
CA GLN A 62 -11.64 5.99 27.70
C GLN A 62 -10.84 4.68 27.63
N ALA A 63 -11.35 3.59 28.24
CA ALA A 63 -10.76 2.26 28.10
C ALA A 63 -10.81 1.76 26.64
N ARG A 64 -11.96 1.93 25.97
CA ARG A 64 -12.11 1.60 24.54
C ARG A 64 -11.14 2.40 23.68
N HIS A 65 -11.03 3.72 23.89
CA HIS A 65 -10.09 4.56 23.14
C HIS A 65 -8.64 4.09 23.32
N ARG A 66 -8.22 3.78 24.56
CA ARG A 66 -6.87 3.25 24.84
C ARG A 66 -6.62 1.92 24.12
N HIS A 67 -7.57 0.99 24.19
CA HIS A 67 -7.45 -0.30 23.51
C HIS A 67 -7.28 -0.14 21.99
N LEU A 68 -8.07 0.73 21.36
CA LEU A 68 -7.94 1.03 19.93
C LEU A 68 -6.59 1.68 19.61
N ALA A 69 -6.07 2.53 20.49
CA ALA A 69 -4.77 3.16 20.31
C ALA A 69 -3.63 2.14 20.39
N ASP A 70 -3.73 1.17 21.30
CA ASP A 70 -2.75 0.08 21.40
C ASP A 70 -2.77 -0.81 20.15
N LEU A 71 -3.96 -1.12 19.62
CA LEU A 71 -4.10 -1.86 18.35
C LEU A 71 -3.51 -1.08 17.17
N ALA A 72 -3.71 0.24 17.12
CA ALA A 72 -3.16 1.09 16.08
C ALA A 72 -1.63 1.11 16.11
N ALA A 73 -1.04 1.21 17.31
CA ALA A 73 0.41 1.14 17.49
C ALA A 73 0.99 -0.22 17.05
N GLY A 74 0.29 -1.33 17.35
CA GLY A 74 0.67 -2.65 16.86
C GLY A 74 0.65 -2.73 15.33
N LEU A 75 -0.44 -2.23 14.72
CA LEU A 75 -0.61 -2.26 13.26
C LEU A 75 0.40 -1.36 12.53
N ASP A 76 0.81 -0.23 13.10
CA ASP A 76 1.86 0.64 12.55
C ASP A 76 3.20 -0.12 12.37
N GLY A 77 3.53 -1.02 13.31
CA GLY A 77 4.70 -1.90 13.20
C GLY A 77 4.59 -2.92 12.07
N GLU A 78 3.39 -3.48 11.89
CA GLU A 78 3.10 -4.42 10.80
C GLU A 78 3.16 -3.75 9.43
N VAL A 79 2.52 -2.58 9.27
CA VAL A 79 2.56 -1.76 8.04
C VAL A 79 4.00 -1.39 7.68
N THR A 80 4.80 -0.95 8.66
CA THR A 80 6.22 -0.61 8.43
C THR A 80 7.01 -1.83 7.93
N THR A 81 6.73 -3.01 8.49
CA THR A 81 7.41 -4.25 8.11
C THR A 81 6.97 -4.73 6.73
N ALA A 82 5.68 -4.68 6.43
CA ALA A 82 5.12 -4.99 5.12
C ALA A 82 5.68 -4.06 4.03
N ARG A 83 5.80 -2.76 4.33
CA ARG A 83 6.40 -1.78 3.42
C ARG A 83 7.84 -2.12 3.07
N LYS A 84 8.67 -2.46 4.07
CA LYS A 84 10.06 -2.89 3.82
C LYS A 84 10.13 -4.14 2.94
N ARG A 85 9.19 -5.09 3.11
CA ARG A 85 9.09 -6.30 2.28
C ARG A 85 8.66 -5.97 0.85
N ALA A 86 7.67 -5.11 0.67
CA ALA A 86 7.25 -4.62 -0.65
C ALA A 86 8.39 -3.89 -1.37
N ASP A 87 9.07 -2.96 -0.70
CA ASP A 87 10.21 -2.22 -1.26
C ASP A 87 11.38 -3.15 -1.62
N ARG A 88 11.57 -4.24 -0.87
CA ARG A 88 12.57 -5.26 -1.19
C ARG A 88 12.18 -6.06 -2.42
N ALA A 89 10.95 -6.56 -2.48
CA ALA A 89 10.44 -7.32 -3.61
C ALA A 89 10.51 -6.49 -4.91
N ARG A 90 10.14 -5.21 -4.84
CA ARG A 90 10.25 -4.26 -5.95
C ARG A 90 11.68 -4.11 -6.44
N ARG A 91 12.64 -3.90 -5.53
CA ARG A 91 14.07 -3.78 -5.88
C ARG A 91 14.65 -5.06 -6.48
N GLU A 92 14.26 -6.23 -5.97
CA GLU A 92 14.70 -7.53 -6.49
C GLU A 92 14.16 -7.75 -7.91
N ALA A 93 12.91 -7.38 -8.16
CA ALA A 93 12.32 -7.42 -9.50
C ALA A 93 12.95 -6.44 -10.49
N ASP A 94 13.20 -5.19 -10.06
CA ASP A 94 13.88 -4.18 -10.89
C ASP A 94 15.27 -4.67 -11.30
N ARG A 95 16.01 -5.33 -10.39
CA ARG A 95 17.30 -5.95 -10.71
C ARG A 95 17.16 -7.11 -11.68
N ALA A 96 16.18 -8.00 -11.49
CA ALA A 96 15.94 -9.12 -12.41
C ALA A 96 15.66 -8.62 -13.84
N ARG A 97 14.89 -7.54 -13.97
CA ARG A 97 14.66 -6.84 -15.24
C ARG A 97 15.91 -6.26 -15.85
N GLU A 98 16.68 -5.52 -15.06
CA GLU A 98 17.93 -4.93 -15.54
C GLU A 98 18.87 -6.01 -16.08
N LEU A 99 18.99 -7.14 -15.39
CA LEU A 99 19.75 -8.30 -15.84
C LEU A 99 19.16 -8.89 -17.13
N ALA A 100 17.84 -9.04 -17.22
CA ALA A 100 17.17 -9.52 -18.42
C ALA A 100 17.41 -8.61 -19.63
N PHE A 101 17.32 -7.29 -19.45
CA PHE A 101 17.62 -6.31 -20.49
C PHE A 101 19.10 -6.25 -20.88
N ARG A 102 20.02 -6.41 -19.92
CA ARG A 102 21.45 -6.54 -20.22
C ARG A 102 21.75 -7.82 -21.01
N ALA A 103 21.09 -8.93 -20.69
CA ALA A 103 21.17 -10.16 -21.46
C ALA A 103 20.63 -9.97 -22.88
N LEU A 104 19.47 -9.30 -23.02
CA LEU A 104 18.90 -8.89 -24.31
C LEU A 104 19.91 -8.13 -25.14
N ARG A 105 20.55 -7.10 -24.59
CA ARG A 105 21.51 -6.28 -25.32
C ARG A 105 22.80 -7.00 -25.75
N SER A 106 23.12 -8.17 -25.20
CA SER A 106 24.39 -8.85 -25.47
C SER A 106 24.29 -9.78 -26.70
N ASP A 107 25.40 -9.92 -27.45
CA ASP A 107 25.51 -10.92 -28.53
C ASP A 107 25.24 -12.36 -28.05
N LEU A 108 25.30 -12.59 -26.73
CA LEU A 108 24.94 -13.84 -26.09
C LEU A 108 23.51 -14.26 -26.40
N ILE A 109 22.58 -13.32 -26.62
CA ILE A 109 21.18 -13.66 -26.88
C ILE A 109 20.94 -14.33 -28.24
N ALA A 110 21.81 -14.08 -29.23
CA ALA A 110 21.78 -14.79 -30.50
C ALA A 110 22.06 -16.30 -30.34
N SER A 111 22.67 -16.70 -29.21
CA SER A 111 22.97 -18.09 -28.88
C SER A 111 22.01 -18.72 -27.89
N LEU A 112 21.03 -17.96 -27.35
CA LEU A 112 20.08 -18.49 -26.38
C LEU A 112 18.94 -19.24 -27.08
N PRO A 113 18.43 -20.33 -26.47
CA PRO A 113 17.19 -20.97 -26.86
C PRO A 113 15.99 -20.00 -26.84
N GLY A 114 15.03 -20.16 -27.76
CA GLY A 114 13.91 -19.23 -27.94
C GLY A 114 12.99 -19.11 -26.72
N ASP A 115 12.77 -20.21 -26.00
CA ASP A 115 12.02 -20.28 -24.73
C ASP A 115 12.69 -19.45 -23.61
N VAL A 116 14.02 -19.41 -23.59
CA VAL A 116 14.77 -18.57 -22.65
C VAL A 116 14.65 -17.09 -23.02
N VAL A 117 14.64 -16.76 -24.32
CA VAL A 117 14.43 -15.38 -24.80
C VAL A 117 13.02 -14.89 -24.47
N GLU A 118 12.00 -15.75 -24.66
CA GLU A 118 10.61 -15.46 -24.31
C GLU A 118 10.44 -15.20 -22.81
N ALA A 119 11.02 -16.04 -21.95
CA ALA A 119 11.02 -15.83 -20.51
C ALA A 119 11.74 -14.54 -20.08
N LEU A 120 12.84 -14.17 -20.75
CA LEU A 120 13.54 -12.91 -20.51
C LEU A 120 12.68 -11.70 -20.89
N LEU A 121 11.93 -11.80 -21.99
CA LEU A 121 11.00 -10.77 -22.44
C LEU A 121 9.83 -10.65 -21.45
N ASP A 122 9.21 -11.74 -21.04
CA ASP A 122 8.11 -11.71 -20.06
C ASP A 122 8.51 -10.98 -18.77
N VAL A 123 9.70 -11.24 -18.23
CA VAL A 123 10.25 -10.51 -17.07
C VAL A 123 10.45 -9.03 -17.39
N ALA A 124 10.99 -8.71 -18.57
CA ALA A 124 11.29 -7.37 -19.03
C ALA A 124 10.03 -6.48 -19.23
N VAL A 125 8.91 -7.06 -19.67
CA VAL A 125 7.65 -6.33 -19.96
C VAL A 125 6.50 -6.57 -18.97
N ALA A 126 6.65 -7.40 -17.94
CA ALA A 126 5.58 -7.70 -16.97
C ALA A 126 4.84 -6.45 -16.42
N ASP A 127 3.51 -6.44 -16.45
CA ASP A 127 2.73 -5.28 -16.00
C ASP A 127 2.78 -5.04 -14.47
N GLU A 128 3.23 -6.02 -13.69
CA GLU A 128 3.25 -5.99 -12.21
C GLU A 128 4.31 -5.08 -11.59
N PHE A 129 5.09 -4.36 -12.41
CA PHE A 129 6.23 -3.60 -11.95
C PHE A 129 6.25 -2.20 -12.56
N PRO A 130 6.74 -1.20 -11.83
CA PRO A 130 6.85 0.15 -12.35
C PRO A 130 7.69 0.16 -13.64
N PRO A 131 7.40 1.08 -14.58
CA PRO A 131 8.23 1.22 -15.76
C PRO A 131 9.67 1.52 -15.33
N LEU A 132 10.64 0.83 -15.95
CA LEU A 132 12.04 1.20 -15.81
C LEU A 132 12.25 2.69 -16.08
N PRO A 133 13.29 3.31 -15.52
CA PRO A 133 13.73 4.63 -15.96
C PRO A 133 13.77 4.69 -17.49
N TRP A 134 13.16 5.72 -18.09
CA TRP A 134 12.92 5.81 -19.53
C TRP A 134 14.16 5.54 -20.40
N HIS A 135 15.33 5.93 -19.92
CA HIS A 135 16.60 5.72 -20.60
C HIS A 135 16.97 4.23 -20.76
N ASP A 136 16.68 3.39 -19.76
CA ASP A 136 16.97 1.95 -19.82
C ASP A 136 15.93 1.22 -20.65
N PHE A 137 14.68 1.69 -20.63
CA PHE A 137 13.64 1.23 -21.54
C PHE A 137 13.93 1.59 -23.00
N ALA A 138 14.36 2.82 -23.29
CA ALA A 138 14.66 3.28 -24.65
C ALA A 138 15.80 2.48 -25.29
N ARG A 139 16.88 2.22 -24.55
CA ARG A 139 18.00 1.37 -25.01
C ARG A 139 17.60 -0.08 -25.23
N ALA A 140 16.68 -0.59 -24.41
CA ALA A 140 16.15 -1.93 -24.59
C ALA A 140 15.18 -2.05 -25.78
N ALA A 141 14.36 -1.02 -25.99
CA ALA A 141 13.47 -0.94 -27.13
C ALA A 141 14.27 -0.93 -28.44
N GLU A 142 15.36 -0.15 -28.53
CA GLU A 142 16.25 -0.15 -29.70
C GLU A 142 16.73 -1.57 -30.08
N PHE A 143 17.14 -2.39 -29.10
CA PHE A 143 17.53 -3.78 -29.35
C PHE A 143 16.39 -4.65 -29.91
N ILE A 144 15.18 -4.54 -29.35
CA ILE A 144 13.99 -5.26 -29.83
C ILE A 144 13.59 -4.79 -31.24
N LEU A 145 13.79 -3.50 -31.55
CA LEU A 145 13.44 -2.92 -32.84
C LEU A 145 14.42 -3.38 -33.95
N ASP A 146 15.69 -3.63 -33.62
CA ASP A 146 16.77 -4.06 -34.52
C ASP A 146 16.76 -5.56 -34.87
N ARG A 147 16.03 -6.39 -34.13
CA ARG A 147 15.89 -7.84 -34.40
C ARG A 147 14.58 -8.15 -35.13
N PRO A 148 14.59 -8.43 -36.46
CA PRO A 148 13.38 -8.66 -37.24
C PRO A 148 12.58 -9.90 -36.79
N ASP A 149 13.23 -10.89 -36.20
CA ASP A 149 12.64 -12.07 -35.55
C ASP A 149 11.89 -11.76 -34.26
N LEU A 150 12.25 -10.66 -33.58
CA LEU A 150 11.58 -10.17 -32.37
C LEU A 150 10.57 -9.04 -32.66
N ARG A 151 10.40 -8.63 -33.92
CA ARG A 151 9.47 -7.55 -34.30
C ARG A 151 8.01 -7.91 -34.08
N ASP A 152 7.63 -9.19 -34.08
CA ASP A 152 6.27 -9.61 -33.73
C ASP A 152 5.95 -9.39 -32.24
N ILE A 153 6.97 -9.31 -31.37
CA ILE A 153 6.83 -8.90 -29.96
C ILE A 153 6.49 -7.40 -29.84
N ARG A 154 6.57 -6.60 -30.91
CA ARG A 154 5.98 -5.23 -30.92
C ARG A 154 4.46 -5.24 -30.74
N GLN A 155 3.76 -6.38 -30.88
CA GLN A 155 2.38 -6.49 -30.38
C GLN A 155 2.29 -6.32 -28.85
N VAL A 156 3.35 -6.62 -28.11
CA VAL A 156 3.46 -6.32 -26.67
C VAL A 156 3.71 -4.81 -26.43
N SER A 157 4.41 -4.11 -27.33
CA SER A 157 4.49 -2.64 -27.28
C SER A 157 3.16 -1.96 -27.65
N SER A 158 2.34 -2.58 -28.51
CA SER A 158 0.95 -2.16 -28.74
C SER A 158 0.09 -2.28 -27.48
N ARG A 159 0.27 -3.33 -26.67
CA ARG A 159 -0.36 -3.44 -25.34
C ARG A 159 0.14 -2.35 -24.38
N ARG A 160 1.43 -2.02 -24.41
CA ARG A 160 2.01 -0.95 -23.59
C ARG A 160 1.59 0.46 -24.03
N SER A 161 1.49 0.77 -25.33
CA SER A 161 0.93 2.04 -25.83
C SER A 161 -0.56 2.16 -25.53
N ALA A 162 -1.31 1.04 -25.61
CA ALA A 162 -2.70 1.02 -25.16
C ALA A 162 -2.82 1.26 -23.64
N LEU A 163 -1.82 0.88 -22.84
CA LEU A 163 -1.73 1.15 -21.41
C LEU A 163 -1.27 2.60 -21.10
N GLY A 164 -0.30 3.14 -21.84
CA GLY A 164 0.16 4.53 -21.72
C GLY A 164 -0.96 5.54 -21.98
N ALA A 165 -1.76 5.31 -23.02
CA ALA A 165 -2.96 6.09 -23.33
C ALA A 165 -4.08 5.93 -22.28
N ARG A 166 -4.15 4.81 -21.56
CA ARG A 166 -5.19 4.53 -20.55
C ARG A 166 -4.88 5.13 -19.18
N TYR A 167 -3.60 5.34 -18.88
CA TYR A 167 -3.12 5.93 -17.63
C TYR A 167 -2.56 7.35 -17.79
N GLY A 168 -2.67 7.95 -18.99
CA GLY A 168 -2.28 9.34 -19.25
C GLY A 168 -0.78 9.60 -19.11
N LEU A 169 0.05 8.64 -19.51
CA LEU A 169 1.50 8.69 -19.37
C LEU A 169 2.25 9.01 -20.68
N ASP A 170 1.52 9.48 -21.69
CA ASP A 170 2.07 9.98 -22.97
C ASP A 170 2.41 11.47 -22.91
#